data_AF-A0A382R486-F1
#
_entry.id   AF-A0A382R486-F1
#
_cell.length_a   1.000
_cell.length_b   1.000
_cell.length_c   1.000
_cell.angle_alpha   90.00
_cell.angle_beta   90.00
_cell.angle_gamma   90.00
#
_symmetry.space_group_name_H-M   'P 1'
#
loop_
_entity.id
_entity.type
_entity.pdbx_description
1 polymer ?
#
loop_
_entity_poly.entity_id
_entity_poly.type
_entity_poly.pdbx_seq_one_letter_code
_entity_poly.pdbx_strand_id
1 'polypeptide(L)'
;FCLLVMAVTVWVSWSNWQRRGGKGVAALESLRVVIMAMILFTLCRPEFISVTQIEDQPEVVILKDVSSSMTTRDVKLGQHDVITREEWLTEQIKTNFWKALEGKAIVHVQDFGMSATNAETGIADGTDIANALNLTRTRKNLKNLKAVFMLSDGDWNFGDPPQQAAMRLGAEKVPVYTLAVGSDRAQKDLVLESVNPPTFGLLGEQISIPFRVRSHLPVAVKTQVRLTSSRGAAGSIAKQITIPAFGQVHDSLVWPPHELGDYTLTLTLPLWKIGLKGQENFEKELLEDNNRQTFHLSVRIEKLKVLLVESYPRWEYRFLRNALM
;
A
#
# COMPACT_ATOMS: atom_id res chain seq x y z
N PHE A 1 58.55 19.73 -27.48
CA PHE A 1 58.99 19.45 -28.86
C PHE A 1 58.75 20.64 -29.80
N CYS A 2 57.51 21.06 -30.05
CA CYS A 2 57.19 22.19 -30.95
C CYS A 2 57.90 23.51 -30.58
N LEU A 3 57.99 23.85 -29.29
CA LEU A 3 58.72 25.03 -28.82
C LEU A 3 60.22 24.99 -29.11
N LEU A 4 60.82 23.80 -29.06
CA LEU A 4 62.24 23.59 -29.28
C LEU A 4 62.56 23.73 -30.79
N VAL A 5 61.69 23.17 -31.65
CA VAL A 5 61.77 23.33 -33.10
C VAL A 5 61.60 24.81 -33.50
N MET A 6 60.62 25.52 -32.91
CA MET A 6 60.45 26.96 -33.13
C MET A 6 61.69 27.76 -32.76
N ALA A 7 62.27 27.51 -31.58
CA ALA A 7 63.46 28.22 -31.10
C ALA A 7 64.66 28.02 -32.03
N VAL A 8 64.86 26.79 -32.51
CA VAL A 8 65.93 26.48 -33.48
C VAL A 8 65.68 27.18 -34.82
N THR A 9 64.46 27.19 -35.34
CA THR A 9 64.16 27.92 -36.59
C THR A 9 64.36 29.42 -36.47
N VAL A 10 63.94 30.03 -35.36
CA VAL A 10 64.15 31.47 -35.10
C VAL A 10 65.65 31.77 -35.01
N TRP A 11 66.42 30.94 -34.33
CA TRP A 11 67.87 31.12 -34.21
C TRP A 11 68.59 30.99 -35.56
N VAL A 12 68.25 30.01 -36.38
CA VAL A 12 68.83 29.82 -37.73
C VAL A 12 68.44 30.97 -38.66
N SER A 13 67.17 31.39 -38.66
CA SER A 13 66.68 32.51 -39.46
C SER A 13 67.32 33.84 -39.04
N TRP A 14 67.54 34.05 -37.74
CA TRP A 14 68.23 35.24 -37.22
C TRP A 14 69.72 35.23 -37.57
N SER A 15 70.41 34.10 -37.38
CA SER A 15 71.82 33.95 -37.77
C SER A 15 72.03 34.14 -39.27
N ASN A 16 71.12 33.63 -40.12
CA ASN A 16 71.18 33.84 -41.57
C ASN A 16 70.97 35.31 -41.97
N TRP A 17 70.04 35.99 -41.31
CA TRP A 17 69.81 37.41 -41.54
C TRP A 17 71.02 38.25 -41.14
N GLN A 18 71.63 37.97 -39.98
CA GLN A 18 72.81 38.68 -39.49
C GLN A 18 74.06 38.46 -40.36
N ARG A 19 74.19 37.29 -41.01
CA ARG A 19 75.32 36.98 -41.90
C ARG A 19 75.22 37.59 -43.30
N ARG A 20 74.02 37.67 -43.88
CA ARG A 20 73.84 38.13 -45.28
C ARG A 20 73.46 39.60 -45.40
N GLY A 21 72.73 40.14 -44.41
CA GLY A 21 72.23 41.53 -44.45
C GLY A 21 71.20 41.80 -45.55
N GLY A 22 70.39 42.84 -45.37
CA GLY A 22 69.44 43.32 -46.39
C GLY A 22 67.96 43.02 -46.12
N LYS A 23 67.08 43.91 -46.62
CA LYS A 23 65.62 43.89 -46.38
C LYS A 23 64.91 42.70 -47.04
N GLY A 24 65.40 42.23 -48.19
CA GLY A 24 64.84 41.06 -48.88
C GLY A 24 65.10 39.73 -48.18
N VAL A 25 66.27 39.57 -47.56
CA VAL A 25 66.61 38.38 -46.76
C VAL A 25 65.78 38.35 -45.47
N ALA A 26 65.56 39.50 -44.84
CA ALA A 26 64.67 39.62 -43.68
C ALA A 26 63.23 39.16 -44.00
N ALA A 27 62.70 39.54 -45.16
CA ALA A 27 61.35 39.17 -45.59
C ALA A 27 61.20 37.66 -45.87
N LEU A 28 62.21 37.02 -46.46
CA LEU A 28 62.18 35.57 -46.73
C LEU A 28 62.34 34.74 -45.45
N GLU A 29 63.21 35.16 -44.53
CA GLU A 29 63.40 34.44 -43.26
C GLU A 29 62.22 34.67 -42.29
N SER A 30 61.57 35.84 -42.30
CA SER A 30 60.33 36.05 -41.54
C SER A 30 59.20 35.18 -42.08
N LEU A 31 59.06 35.06 -43.40
CA LEU A 31 58.10 34.17 -44.05
C LEU A 31 58.34 32.70 -43.65
N ARG A 32 59.61 32.27 -43.58
CA ARG A 32 59.97 30.91 -43.12
C ARG A 32 59.54 30.66 -41.67
N VAL A 33 59.77 31.60 -40.76
CA VAL A 33 59.36 31.48 -39.36
C VAL A 33 57.84 31.40 -39.26
N VAL A 34 57.10 32.20 -40.03
CA VAL A 34 55.63 32.18 -40.07
C VAL A 34 55.10 30.85 -40.59
N ILE A 35 55.68 30.30 -41.66
CA ILE A 35 55.28 29.00 -42.20
C ILE A 35 55.56 27.88 -41.19
N MET A 36 56.73 27.88 -40.54
CA MET A 36 57.06 26.89 -39.52
C MET A 36 56.12 27.00 -38.31
N ALA A 37 55.77 28.22 -37.89
CA ALA A 37 54.80 28.45 -36.83
C ALA A 37 53.43 27.89 -37.18
N MET A 38 52.95 28.08 -38.41
CA MET A 38 51.68 27.51 -38.87
C MET A 38 51.71 25.98 -38.91
N ILE A 39 52.80 25.36 -39.38
CA ILE A 39 52.95 23.90 -39.40
C ILE A 39 52.96 23.33 -37.98
N LEU A 40 53.66 23.98 -37.05
CA LEU A 40 53.69 23.53 -35.66
C LEU A 40 52.36 23.75 -34.96
N PHE A 41 51.64 24.82 -35.31
CA PHE A 41 50.28 25.07 -34.83
C PHE A 41 49.31 23.99 -35.30
N THR A 42 49.35 23.56 -36.56
CA THR A 42 48.50 22.47 -37.05
C THR A 42 48.89 21.11 -36.47
N LEU A 43 50.19 20.89 -36.20
CA LEU A 43 50.69 19.67 -35.55
C LEU A 43 50.24 19.55 -34.09
N CYS A 44 50.02 20.69 -33.41
CA CYS A 44 49.46 20.73 -32.07
C CYS A 44 47.96 20.36 -32.01
N ARG A 45 47.31 20.11 -33.16
CA ARG A 45 45.88 19.77 -33.27
C ARG A 45 45.01 20.61 -32.33
N PRO A 46 44.83 21.91 -32.61
CA PRO A 46 43.96 22.76 -31.80
C PRO A 46 42.51 22.26 -31.95
N GLU A 47 42.07 21.46 -30.98
CA GLU A 47 40.68 21.01 -30.89
C GLU A 47 39.88 22.01 -30.05
N PHE A 48 38.85 22.59 -30.66
CA PHE A 48 37.83 23.33 -29.93
C PHE A 48 36.88 22.34 -29.29
N ILE A 49 37.11 22.03 -28.00
CA ILE A 49 36.22 21.18 -27.22
C ILE A 49 35.02 22.01 -26.77
N SER A 50 33.92 21.92 -27.50
CA SER A 50 32.62 22.40 -27.02
C SER A 50 31.99 21.33 -26.14
N VAL A 51 32.14 21.45 -24.83
CA VAL A 51 31.43 20.60 -23.87
C VAL A 51 30.00 21.14 -23.72
N THR A 52 29.06 20.56 -24.46
CA THR A 52 27.63 20.83 -24.24
C THR A 52 27.18 20.01 -23.04
N GLN A 53 27.15 20.62 -21.85
CA GLN A 53 26.48 20.02 -20.70
C GLN A 53 24.98 20.09 -20.93
N ILE A 54 24.37 18.97 -21.32
CA ILE A 54 22.92 18.81 -21.28
C ILE A 54 22.58 18.59 -19.81
N GLU A 55 22.30 19.68 -19.11
CA GLU A 55 21.83 19.63 -17.73
C GLU A 55 20.34 19.28 -17.76
N ASP A 56 20.04 17.98 -17.86
CA ASP A 56 18.69 17.49 -17.67
C ASP A 56 18.20 17.93 -16.28
N GLN A 57 17.02 18.54 -16.23
CA GLN A 57 16.46 18.99 -14.95
C GLN A 57 16.34 17.81 -13.99
N PRO A 58 16.64 17.99 -12.70
CA PRO A 58 16.51 16.91 -11.74
C PRO A 58 15.04 16.50 -11.65
N GLU A 59 14.81 15.19 -11.58
CA GLU A 59 13.47 14.61 -11.51
C GLU A 59 13.27 13.92 -10.16
N VAL A 60 12.08 14.06 -9.61
CA VAL A 60 11.67 13.47 -8.33
C VAL A 60 10.40 12.68 -8.57
N VAL A 61 10.37 11.44 -8.10
CA VAL A 61 9.19 10.58 -8.21
C VAL A 61 8.53 10.44 -6.85
N ILE A 62 7.22 10.67 -6.79
CA ILE A 62 6.37 10.41 -5.63
C ILE A 62 5.55 9.16 -5.95
N LEU A 63 5.83 8.08 -5.24
CA LEU A 63 5.10 6.82 -5.28
C LEU A 63 3.98 6.86 -4.24
N LYS A 64 2.74 6.74 -4.69
CA LYS A 64 1.54 6.65 -3.86
C LYS A 64 1.05 5.20 -3.85
N ASP A 65 0.92 4.62 -2.67
CA ASP A 65 0.33 3.30 -2.50
C ASP A 65 -1.20 3.37 -2.69
N VAL A 66 -1.74 2.47 -3.50
CA VAL A 66 -3.19 2.31 -3.75
C VAL A 66 -3.70 0.90 -3.42
N SER A 67 -2.91 0.13 -2.66
CA SER A 67 -3.29 -1.20 -2.19
C SER A 67 -4.47 -1.18 -1.21
N SER A 68 -5.12 -2.32 -1.03
CA SER A 68 -6.26 -2.48 -0.14
C SER A 68 -5.94 -2.12 1.32
N SER A 69 -4.68 -2.24 1.75
CA SER A 69 -4.29 -1.83 3.11
C SER A 69 -4.43 -0.32 3.34
N MET A 70 -4.40 0.49 2.28
CA MET A 70 -4.63 1.93 2.32
C MET A 70 -6.11 2.29 2.55
N THR A 71 -7.03 1.35 2.40
CA THR A 71 -8.45 1.54 2.75
C THR A 71 -8.72 1.39 4.26
N THR A 72 -7.70 1.01 5.04
CA THR A 72 -7.81 0.88 6.50
C THR A 72 -8.11 2.23 7.15
N ARG A 73 -9.11 2.26 8.04
CA ARG A 73 -9.47 3.42 8.86
C ARG A 73 -8.68 3.44 10.16
N ASP A 74 -7.55 4.12 10.17
CA ASP A 74 -6.71 4.30 11.36
C ASP A 74 -6.10 5.70 11.49
N VAL A 75 -6.31 6.59 10.53
CA VAL A 75 -5.79 7.96 10.57
C VAL A 75 -6.77 8.84 11.34
N LYS A 76 -6.33 9.39 12.48
CA LYS A 76 -7.16 10.24 13.34
C LYS A 76 -7.08 11.70 12.92
N LEU A 77 -8.21 12.28 12.49
CA LEU A 77 -8.36 13.71 12.26
C LEU A 77 -9.10 14.33 13.47
N GLY A 78 -8.35 14.76 14.48
CA GLY A 78 -8.92 15.27 15.74
C GLY A 78 -9.34 14.17 16.72
N GLN A 79 -10.36 14.44 17.56
CA GLN A 79 -10.74 13.53 18.66
C GLN A 79 -11.65 12.37 18.27
N HIS A 80 -12.43 12.48 17.19
CA HIS A 80 -13.52 11.53 16.91
C HIS A 80 -13.58 11.03 15.45
N ASP A 81 -12.83 11.63 14.53
CA ASP A 81 -12.92 11.26 13.12
C ASP A 81 -11.75 10.36 12.74
N VAL A 82 -12.06 9.16 12.25
CA VAL A 82 -11.08 8.20 11.75
C VAL A 82 -11.33 8.02 10.27
N ILE A 83 -10.42 8.55 9.47
CA ILE A 83 -10.47 8.46 8.01
C ILE A 83 -9.57 7.33 7.51
N THR A 84 -9.79 6.92 6.27
CA THR A 84 -8.91 5.95 5.62
C THR A 84 -7.54 6.57 5.32
N ARG A 85 -6.50 5.74 5.23
CA ARG A 85 -5.15 6.18 4.83
C ARG A 85 -5.17 6.80 3.42
N GLU A 86 -5.96 6.22 2.51
CA GLU A 86 -6.14 6.73 1.14
C GLU A 86 -6.82 8.10 1.10
N GLU A 87 -7.89 8.31 1.86
CA GLU A 87 -8.59 9.61 1.94
C GLU A 87 -7.63 10.68 2.46
N TRP A 88 -6.90 10.39 3.56
CA TRP A 88 -5.91 11.30 4.10
C TRP A 88 -4.84 11.66 3.06
N LEU A 89 -4.27 10.67 2.36
CA LEU A 89 -3.29 10.90 1.31
C LEU A 89 -3.85 11.75 0.18
N THR A 90 -5.09 11.48 -0.23
CA THR A 90 -5.74 12.23 -1.31
C THR A 90 -5.96 13.69 -0.92
N GLU A 91 -6.29 13.97 0.34
CA GLU A 91 -6.35 15.34 0.87
C GLU A 91 -4.98 16.01 0.91
N GLN A 92 -3.94 15.32 1.37
CA GLN A 92 -2.58 15.88 1.40
C GLN A 92 -2.06 16.16 -0.01
N ILE A 93 -2.30 15.26 -0.97
CA ILE A 93 -1.94 15.43 -2.38
C ILE A 93 -2.63 16.67 -2.97
N LYS A 94 -3.91 16.92 -2.65
CA LYS A 94 -4.63 18.14 -3.11
C LYS A 94 -3.99 19.45 -2.62
N THR A 95 -3.29 19.44 -1.48
CA THR A 95 -2.57 20.63 -1.00
C THR A 95 -1.32 20.96 -1.83
N ASN A 96 -0.91 20.06 -2.73
CA ASN A 96 0.32 20.13 -3.53
C ASN A 96 1.53 20.46 -2.65
N PHE A 97 1.76 19.66 -1.60
CA PHE A 97 2.86 19.87 -0.65
C PHE A 97 4.26 19.94 -1.33
N TRP A 98 4.40 19.41 -2.55
CA TRP A 98 5.62 19.46 -3.36
C TRP A 98 5.79 20.73 -4.20
N LYS A 99 4.92 21.75 -4.09
CA LYS A 99 5.07 23.04 -4.82
C LYS A 99 6.45 23.69 -4.64
N ALA A 100 7.05 23.56 -3.45
CA ALA A 100 8.40 24.08 -3.20
C ALA A 100 9.49 23.30 -3.97
N LEU A 101 9.24 22.05 -4.33
CA LEU A 101 10.13 21.23 -5.16
C LEU A 101 9.98 21.51 -6.65
N GLU A 102 8.78 21.84 -7.14
CA GLU A 102 8.54 22.16 -8.56
C GLU A 102 9.43 23.32 -9.07
N GLY A 103 9.84 24.23 -8.20
CA GLY A 103 10.77 25.31 -8.56
C GLY A 103 12.22 24.85 -8.77
N LYS A 104 12.57 23.61 -8.41
CA LYS A 104 13.93 23.05 -8.48
C LYS A 104 14.02 21.74 -9.26
N ALA A 105 12.93 21.00 -9.39
CA ALA A 105 12.88 19.67 -9.98
C ALA A 105 11.51 19.39 -10.62
N ILE A 106 11.48 18.51 -11.61
CA ILE A 106 10.24 18.00 -12.19
C ILE A 106 9.71 16.89 -11.27
N VAL A 107 8.45 17.01 -10.84
CA VAL A 107 7.83 16.05 -9.92
C VAL A 107 6.87 15.14 -10.69
N HIS A 108 7.02 13.83 -10.51
CA HIS A 108 6.12 12.83 -11.09
C HIS A 108 5.39 12.08 -9.97
N VAL A 109 4.08 12.20 -9.89
CA VAL A 109 3.24 11.40 -8.98
C VAL A 109 2.80 10.14 -9.71
N GLN A 110 2.99 8.98 -9.08
CA GLN A 110 2.67 7.68 -9.65
C GLN A 110 2.04 6.79 -8.60
N ASP A 111 0.98 6.11 -8.99
CA ASP A 111 0.33 5.12 -8.14
C ASP A 111 1.02 3.76 -8.31
N PHE A 112 1.13 3.01 -7.22
CA PHE A 112 1.67 1.66 -7.25
C PHE A 112 0.87 0.71 -6.35
N GLY A 113 0.95 -0.57 -6.70
CA GLY A 113 0.31 -1.69 -6.04
C GLY A 113 0.37 -2.89 -7.00
N MET A 114 -0.34 -3.95 -6.68
CA MET A 114 -0.39 -5.17 -7.47
C MET A 114 -1.85 -5.57 -7.70
N SER A 115 -2.12 -6.05 -8.91
CA SER A 115 -3.40 -6.66 -9.28
C SER A 115 -3.16 -8.16 -9.49
N ALA A 116 -4.03 -9.02 -8.97
CA ALA A 116 -3.99 -10.43 -9.33
C ALA A 116 -4.27 -10.57 -10.84
N THR A 117 -3.72 -11.59 -11.49
CA THR A 117 -3.64 -11.80 -12.95
C THR A 117 -4.96 -11.71 -13.75
N ASN A 118 -6.11 -11.53 -13.10
CA ASN A 118 -7.44 -11.44 -13.70
C ASN A 118 -8.27 -10.20 -13.29
N ALA A 119 -7.72 -9.22 -12.57
CA ALA A 119 -8.47 -8.01 -12.19
C ALA A 119 -8.33 -6.90 -13.24
N GLU A 120 -9.37 -6.72 -14.06
CA GLU A 120 -9.43 -5.77 -15.18
C GLU A 120 -9.47 -4.28 -14.74
N THR A 121 -9.57 -3.95 -13.44
CA THR A 121 -9.92 -2.57 -13.03
C THR A 121 -9.25 -2.00 -11.76
N GLY A 122 -8.23 -2.63 -11.15
CA GLY A 122 -7.59 -2.00 -9.99
C GLY A 122 -6.25 -2.59 -9.57
N ILE A 123 -5.30 -1.71 -9.25
CA ILE A 123 -3.96 -2.03 -8.75
C ILE A 123 -4.01 -2.16 -7.20
N ALA A 124 -5.01 -2.88 -6.66
CA ALA A 124 -5.39 -2.79 -5.25
C ALA A 124 -5.27 -4.08 -4.43
N ASP A 125 -5.05 -5.24 -5.07
CA ASP A 125 -5.08 -6.54 -4.38
C ASP A 125 -3.85 -6.77 -3.49
N GLY A 126 -2.77 -6.04 -3.74
CA GLY A 126 -1.54 -6.18 -2.97
C GLY A 126 -0.55 -5.05 -3.16
N THR A 127 0.55 -5.15 -2.42
CA THR A 127 1.60 -4.15 -2.33
C THR A 127 2.92 -4.77 -2.74
N ASP A 128 3.43 -4.36 -3.91
CA ASP A 128 4.75 -4.75 -4.42
C ASP A 128 5.66 -3.51 -4.49
N ILE A 129 6.29 -3.21 -3.36
CA ILE A 129 7.18 -2.07 -3.21
C ILE A 129 8.46 -2.26 -4.04
N ALA A 130 8.99 -3.48 -4.11
CA ALA A 130 10.24 -3.76 -4.82
C ALA A 130 10.10 -3.51 -6.32
N ASN A 131 8.98 -3.94 -6.91
CA ASN A 131 8.70 -3.69 -8.32
C ASN A 131 8.48 -2.19 -8.58
N ALA A 132 7.73 -1.48 -7.73
CA ALA A 132 7.53 -0.04 -7.88
C ALA A 132 8.86 0.75 -7.90
N LEU A 133 9.79 0.41 -7.00
CA LEU A 133 11.14 1.01 -6.96
C LEU A 133 11.98 0.63 -8.19
N ASN A 134 11.95 -0.64 -8.61
CA ASN A 134 12.70 -1.09 -9.79
C ASN A 134 12.16 -0.47 -11.09
N LEU A 135 10.83 -0.34 -11.24
CA LEU A 135 10.20 0.31 -12.38
C LEU A 135 10.60 1.77 -12.48
N THR A 136 10.61 2.47 -11.34
CA THR A 136 11.08 3.86 -11.26
C THR A 136 12.54 3.99 -11.70
N ARG A 137 13.40 3.04 -11.30
CA ARG A 137 14.80 3.01 -11.71
C ARG A 137 15.00 2.74 -13.21
N THR A 138 14.25 1.80 -13.79
CA THR A 138 14.45 1.37 -15.18
C THR A 138 13.69 2.19 -16.23
N ARG A 139 12.89 3.16 -15.80
CA ARG A 139 12.03 3.92 -16.70
C ARG A 139 12.87 4.84 -17.58
N LYS A 140 12.89 4.57 -18.89
CA LYS A 140 13.65 5.34 -19.90
C LYS A 140 13.29 6.83 -19.98
N ASN A 141 12.09 7.21 -19.54
CA ASN A 141 11.65 8.60 -19.54
C ASN A 141 12.22 9.41 -18.39
N LEU A 142 12.79 8.76 -17.36
CA LEU A 142 13.39 9.46 -16.23
C LEU A 142 14.90 9.61 -16.47
N LYS A 143 15.35 10.77 -16.94
CA LYS A 143 16.74 10.95 -17.37
C LYS A 143 17.68 11.33 -16.23
N ASN A 144 17.19 12.09 -15.25
CA ASN A 144 17.97 12.58 -14.11
C ASN A 144 17.23 12.42 -12.78
N LEU A 145 16.84 11.19 -12.46
CA LEU A 145 16.20 10.86 -11.18
C LEU A 145 17.13 11.19 -10.01
N LYS A 146 16.70 12.08 -9.11
CA LYS A 146 17.47 12.50 -7.93
C LYS A 146 16.93 11.97 -6.61
N ALA A 147 15.64 11.69 -6.52
CA ALA A 147 15.03 11.16 -5.31
C ALA A 147 13.73 10.43 -5.63
N VAL A 148 13.39 9.47 -4.78
CA VAL A 148 12.08 8.82 -4.75
C VAL A 148 11.46 9.09 -3.38
N PHE A 149 10.23 9.60 -3.37
CA PHE A 149 9.40 9.70 -2.18
C PHE A 149 8.35 8.59 -2.25
N MET A 150 8.16 7.82 -1.18
CA MET A 150 7.20 6.74 -1.11
C MET A 150 6.20 7.01 0.01
N LEU A 151 4.92 6.99 -0.33
CA LEU A 151 3.80 7.20 0.56
C LEU A 151 3.03 5.88 0.66
N SER A 152 3.20 5.16 1.76
CA SER A 152 2.65 3.80 1.98
C SER A 152 2.55 3.52 3.48
N ASP A 153 1.82 2.50 3.88
CA ASP A 153 1.86 1.98 5.26
C ASP A 153 3.14 1.19 5.57
N GLY A 154 3.91 0.82 4.55
CA GLY A 154 5.22 0.18 4.66
C GLY A 154 5.17 -1.35 4.70
N ASP A 155 3.99 -1.95 4.68
CA ASP A 155 3.84 -3.40 4.57
C ASP A 155 3.89 -3.86 3.11
N TRP A 156 4.42 -5.06 2.88
CA TRP A 156 4.45 -5.67 1.55
C TRP A 156 4.06 -7.14 1.64
N ASN A 157 3.28 -7.60 0.66
CA ASN A 157 2.81 -8.97 0.55
C ASN A 157 3.13 -9.63 -0.80
N PHE A 158 3.64 -8.85 -1.77
CA PHE A 158 4.10 -9.33 -3.06
C PHE A 158 5.52 -8.87 -3.37
N GLY A 159 6.16 -9.62 -4.28
CA GLY A 159 7.48 -9.29 -4.80
C GLY A 159 8.64 -9.66 -3.87
N ASP A 160 9.83 -9.23 -4.29
CA ASP A 160 11.06 -9.39 -3.51
C ASP A 160 11.10 -8.42 -2.32
N PRO A 161 12.00 -8.64 -1.34
CA PRO A 161 12.18 -7.69 -0.25
C PRO A 161 12.56 -6.29 -0.75
N PRO A 162 11.84 -5.22 -0.34
CA PRO A 162 12.05 -3.87 -0.86
C PRO A 162 13.44 -3.30 -0.54
N GLN A 163 14.12 -3.84 0.47
CA GLN A 163 15.48 -3.42 0.85
C GLN A 163 16.46 -3.62 -0.30
N GLN A 164 16.32 -4.68 -1.10
CA GLN A 164 17.21 -4.93 -2.23
C GLN A 164 17.04 -3.89 -3.33
N ALA A 165 15.79 -3.51 -3.64
CA ALA A 165 15.49 -2.47 -4.62
C ALA A 165 15.99 -1.09 -4.14
N ALA A 166 15.80 -0.77 -2.85
CA ALA A 166 16.31 0.45 -2.24
C ALA A 166 17.84 0.52 -2.26
N MET A 167 18.55 -0.59 -1.99
CA MET A 167 20.01 -0.65 -2.08
C MET A 167 20.53 -0.37 -3.50
N ARG A 168 19.82 -0.85 -4.54
CA ARG A 168 20.18 -0.56 -5.94
C ARG A 168 20.04 0.94 -6.26
N LEU A 169 18.94 1.56 -5.85
CA LEU A 169 18.75 3.02 -5.98
C LEU A 169 19.83 3.80 -5.22
N GLY A 170 20.17 3.35 -4.00
CA GLY A 170 21.26 3.93 -3.21
C GLY A 170 22.64 3.84 -3.89
N ALA A 171 22.94 2.73 -4.56
CA ALA A 171 24.17 2.56 -5.34
C ALA A 171 24.23 3.54 -6.54
N GLU A 172 23.08 3.91 -7.10
CA GLU A 172 22.93 4.94 -8.14
C GLU A 172 22.85 6.37 -7.57
N LYS A 173 23.05 6.54 -6.25
CA LYS A 173 22.96 7.82 -5.51
C LYS A 173 21.57 8.46 -5.56
N VAL A 174 20.52 7.64 -5.68
CA VAL A 174 19.12 8.07 -5.59
C VAL A 174 18.57 7.69 -4.21
N PRO A 175 18.49 8.63 -3.25
CA PRO A 175 17.85 8.36 -1.96
C PRO A 175 16.35 8.05 -2.11
N VAL A 176 15.87 7.10 -1.31
CA VAL A 176 14.45 6.80 -1.14
C VAL A 176 14.00 7.35 0.21
N TYR A 177 13.07 8.31 0.18
CA TYR A 177 12.42 8.87 1.36
C TYR A 177 11.05 8.23 1.53
N THR A 178 10.72 7.76 2.72
CA THR A 178 9.46 7.08 3.00
C THR A 178 8.64 7.87 3.99
N LEU A 179 7.36 8.06 3.71
CA LEU A 179 6.36 8.53 4.66
C LEU A 179 5.41 7.37 4.96
N ALA A 180 5.48 6.87 6.19
CA ALA A 180 4.54 5.89 6.68
C ALA A 180 3.17 6.55 6.90
N VAL A 181 2.12 5.96 6.33
CA VAL A 181 0.74 6.44 6.46
C VAL A 181 -0.05 5.47 7.31
N GLY A 182 -0.70 5.99 8.36
CA GLY A 182 -1.46 5.21 9.32
C GLY A 182 -1.15 5.61 10.74
N SER A 183 -1.72 4.89 11.71
CA SER A 183 -1.40 5.09 13.12
C SER A 183 -0.16 4.29 13.54
N ASP A 184 0.69 4.88 14.37
CA ASP A 184 1.81 4.22 15.04
C ASP A 184 1.36 3.25 16.15
N ARG A 185 0.07 3.29 16.52
CA ARG A 185 -0.52 2.47 17.59
C ARG A 185 -1.74 1.74 17.06
N ALA A 186 -1.82 0.46 17.40
CA ALA A 186 -3.03 -0.32 17.14
C ALA A 186 -4.25 0.37 17.75
N GLN A 187 -5.29 0.53 16.92
CA GLN A 187 -6.53 1.12 17.36
C GLN A 187 -7.22 0.19 18.36
N LYS A 188 -7.61 0.75 19.50
CA LYS A 188 -8.36 0.05 20.55
C LYS A 188 -9.75 -0.27 20.03
N ASP A 189 -10.00 -1.54 19.74
CA ASP A 189 -11.21 -1.95 19.04
C ASP A 189 -11.67 -3.37 19.39
N LEU A 190 -12.99 -3.62 19.35
CA LEU A 190 -13.60 -4.95 19.43
C LEU A 190 -14.32 -5.24 18.12
N VAL A 191 -13.81 -6.20 17.35
CA VAL A 191 -14.33 -6.50 16.02
C VAL A 191 -15.15 -7.76 16.04
N LEU A 192 -16.37 -7.70 15.51
CA LEU A 192 -17.14 -8.89 15.16
C LEU A 192 -16.65 -9.42 13.80
N GLU A 193 -15.65 -10.30 13.82
CA GLU A 193 -14.96 -10.74 12.60
C GLU A 193 -15.82 -11.57 11.65
N SER A 194 -16.63 -12.47 12.21
CA SER A 194 -17.44 -13.37 11.40
C SER A 194 -18.62 -13.89 12.18
N VAL A 195 -19.77 -13.99 11.51
CA VAL A 195 -20.96 -14.72 11.94
C VAL A 195 -21.31 -15.72 10.86
N ASN A 196 -21.31 -17.01 11.22
CA ASN A 196 -21.47 -18.12 10.29
C ASN A 196 -22.76 -18.89 10.61
N PRO A 197 -23.94 -18.33 10.31
CA PRO A 197 -25.21 -19.01 10.56
C PRO A 197 -25.38 -20.22 9.63
N PRO A 198 -26.13 -21.26 10.06
CA PRO A 198 -26.63 -22.29 9.16
C PRO A 198 -27.51 -21.67 8.05
N THR A 199 -27.62 -22.34 6.90
CA THR A 199 -28.44 -21.86 5.77
C THR A 199 -29.94 -21.91 6.05
N PHE A 200 -30.37 -22.91 6.83
CA PHE A 200 -31.76 -23.05 7.27
C PHE A 200 -31.78 -23.60 8.70
N GLY A 201 -32.91 -23.37 9.36
CA GLY A 201 -33.19 -23.93 10.68
C GLY A 201 -34.57 -24.56 10.74
N LEU A 202 -34.76 -25.44 11.72
CA LEU A 202 -36.02 -26.14 11.94
C LEU A 202 -36.83 -25.45 13.03
N LEU A 203 -38.14 -25.32 12.79
CA LEU A 203 -39.06 -24.78 13.79
C LEU A 203 -39.08 -25.67 15.03
N GLY A 204 -38.91 -25.07 16.21
CA GLY A 204 -38.90 -25.80 17.49
C GLY A 204 -37.54 -26.38 17.88
N GLU A 205 -36.52 -26.31 17.01
CA GLU A 205 -35.15 -26.69 17.34
C GLU A 205 -34.29 -25.50 17.75
N GLN A 206 -33.24 -25.78 18.52
CA GLN A 206 -32.27 -24.76 18.92
C GLN A 206 -31.21 -24.58 17.82
N ILE A 207 -31.21 -23.44 17.15
CA ILE A 207 -30.27 -23.14 16.09
C ILE A 207 -29.01 -22.50 16.70
N SER A 208 -27.86 -23.13 16.50
CA SER A 208 -26.56 -22.59 16.92
C SER A 208 -26.01 -21.67 15.85
N ILE A 209 -25.69 -20.42 16.22
CA ILE A 209 -25.08 -19.42 15.34
C ILE A 209 -23.65 -19.16 15.82
N PRO A 210 -22.63 -19.83 15.24
CA PRO A 210 -21.23 -19.55 15.51
C PRO A 210 -20.84 -18.12 15.13
N PHE A 211 -20.06 -17.49 16.00
CA PHE A 211 -19.47 -16.19 15.75
C PHE A 211 -18.01 -16.14 16.25
N ARG A 212 -17.27 -15.17 15.75
CA ARG A 212 -15.90 -14.87 16.18
C ARG A 212 -15.77 -13.39 16.49
N VAL A 213 -15.25 -13.09 17.67
CA VAL A 213 -14.94 -11.72 18.11
C VAL A 213 -13.45 -11.62 18.39
N ARG A 214 -12.80 -10.58 17.86
CA ARG A 214 -11.41 -10.25 18.16
C ARG A 214 -11.32 -8.97 18.98
N SER A 215 -10.44 -8.96 19.97
CA SER A 215 -10.09 -7.77 20.73
C SER A 215 -8.71 -7.26 20.34
N HIS A 216 -8.63 -5.97 20.07
CA HIS A 216 -7.38 -5.20 19.95
C HIS A 216 -7.13 -4.37 21.21
N LEU A 217 -7.78 -4.74 22.33
CA LEU A 217 -7.65 -4.05 23.61
C LEU A 217 -6.58 -4.72 24.48
N PRO A 218 -5.83 -3.95 25.29
CA PRO A 218 -4.83 -4.48 26.21
C PRO A 218 -5.42 -5.13 27.47
N VAL A 219 -6.75 -5.13 27.61
CA VAL A 219 -7.47 -5.64 28.78
C VAL A 219 -8.55 -6.63 28.36
N ALA A 220 -8.82 -7.61 29.22
CA ALA A 220 -9.93 -8.52 28.99
C ALA A 220 -11.28 -7.81 29.19
N VAL A 221 -12.22 -8.03 28.28
CA VAL A 221 -13.54 -7.38 28.30
C VAL A 221 -14.63 -8.41 28.51
N LYS A 222 -15.44 -8.20 29.56
CA LYS A 222 -16.69 -8.93 29.76
C LYS A 222 -17.82 -8.14 29.11
N THR A 223 -18.47 -8.73 28.11
CA THR A 223 -19.51 -8.08 27.33
C THR A 223 -20.59 -9.09 26.94
N GLN A 224 -21.66 -8.63 26.30
CA GLN A 224 -22.73 -9.49 25.81
C GLN A 224 -22.94 -9.29 24.32
N VAL A 225 -23.08 -10.38 23.58
CA VAL A 225 -23.49 -10.35 22.19
C VAL A 225 -25.01 -10.41 22.14
N ARG A 226 -25.65 -9.54 21.36
CA ARG A 226 -27.10 -9.48 21.21
C ARG A 226 -27.53 -9.83 19.79
N LEU A 227 -28.45 -10.77 19.65
CA LEU A 227 -29.13 -11.07 18.40
C LEU A 227 -30.45 -10.30 18.34
N THR A 228 -30.74 -9.62 17.23
CA THR A 228 -32.02 -8.93 17.00
C THR A 228 -32.64 -9.35 15.67
N SER A 229 -33.96 -9.48 15.63
CA SER A 229 -34.73 -9.81 14.41
C SER A 229 -35.46 -8.58 13.88
N SER A 230 -35.54 -8.43 12.56
CA SER A 230 -36.29 -7.35 11.90
C SER A 230 -37.81 -7.51 11.98
N ARG A 231 -38.33 -8.74 12.24
CA ARG A 231 -39.78 -9.03 12.33
C ARG A 231 -40.42 -8.65 13.68
N GLY A 232 -39.78 -7.78 14.47
CA GLY A 232 -40.31 -7.26 15.74
C GLY A 232 -39.53 -7.75 16.97
N ALA A 233 -39.82 -7.15 18.13
CA ALA A 233 -39.06 -7.27 19.38
C ALA A 233 -39.04 -8.67 20.05
N ALA A 234 -39.59 -9.71 19.42
CA ALA A 234 -39.86 -11.01 20.02
C ALA A 234 -38.65 -11.98 20.11
N GLY A 235 -37.41 -11.49 20.06
CA GLY A 235 -36.25 -12.39 20.04
C GLY A 235 -34.90 -11.77 20.36
N SER A 236 -34.83 -10.72 21.19
CA SER A 236 -33.53 -10.20 21.62
C SER A 236 -32.85 -11.18 22.57
N ILE A 237 -32.05 -12.10 22.04
CA ILE A 237 -31.25 -13.02 22.84
C ILE A 237 -29.89 -12.39 23.09
N ALA A 238 -29.45 -12.41 24.34
CA ALA A 238 -28.13 -11.95 24.72
C ALA A 238 -27.33 -13.11 25.32
N LYS A 239 -26.06 -13.23 24.92
CA LYS A 239 -25.10 -14.17 25.52
C LYS A 239 -23.92 -13.40 26.08
N GLN A 240 -23.59 -13.65 27.36
CA GLN A 240 -22.41 -13.09 28.01
C GLN A 240 -21.15 -13.82 27.50
N ILE A 241 -20.14 -13.05 27.13
CA ILE A 241 -18.83 -13.53 26.68
C ILE A 241 -17.71 -12.77 27.39
N THR A 242 -16.56 -13.42 27.55
CA THR A 242 -15.34 -12.78 28.05
C THR A 242 -14.28 -12.87 26.99
N ILE A 243 -13.84 -11.73 26.47
CA ILE A 243 -12.85 -11.63 25.41
C ILE A 243 -11.49 -11.34 26.06
N PRO A 244 -10.46 -12.17 25.85
CA PRO A 244 -9.14 -11.93 26.40
C PRO A 244 -8.45 -10.72 25.73
N ALA A 245 -7.50 -10.11 26.45
CA ALA A 245 -6.68 -9.01 25.92
C ALA A 245 -5.91 -9.46 24.67
N PHE A 246 -5.92 -8.65 23.61
CA PHE A 246 -5.30 -8.94 22.31
C PHE A 246 -5.62 -10.32 21.72
N GLY A 247 -6.75 -10.91 22.13
CA GLY A 247 -7.12 -12.26 21.76
C GLY A 247 -8.43 -12.34 21.01
N GLN A 248 -8.85 -13.57 20.75
CA GLN A 248 -10.08 -13.88 20.04
C GLN A 248 -10.93 -14.86 20.83
N VAL A 249 -12.25 -14.75 20.67
CA VAL A 249 -13.23 -15.70 21.19
C VAL A 249 -13.99 -16.29 20.03
N HIS A 250 -14.07 -17.61 20.02
CA HIS A 250 -14.99 -18.35 19.17
C HIS A 250 -16.07 -18.95 20.06
N ASP A 251 -17.32 -18.59 19.80
CA ASP A 251 -18.45 -19.06 20.57
C ASP A 251 -19.70 -19.12 19.68
N SER A 252 -20.79 -19.69 20.18
CA SER A 252 -22.06 -19.76 19.46
C SER A 252 -23.22 -19.22 20.28
N LEU A 253 -24.13 -18.51 19.61
CA LEU A 253 -25.38 -18.04 20.19
C LEU A 253 -26.51 -18.98 19.76
N VAL A 254 -27.25 -19.50 20.73
CA VAL A 254 -28.36 -20.42 20.49
C VAL A 254 -29.65 -19.61 20.36
N TRP A 255 -30.34 -19.78 19.24
CA TRP A 255 -31.60 -19.10 18.93
C TRP A 255 -32.71 -20.11 18.58
N PRO A 256 -33.78 -20.20 19.39
CA PRO A 256 -34.96 -20.99 19.07
C PRO A 256 -35.93 -20.16 18.20
N PRO A 257 -36.25 -20.60 16.97
CA PRO A 257 -37.24 -19.92 16.15
C PRO A 257 -38.67 -20.26 16.61
N HIS A 258 -39.54 -19.25 16.66
CA HIS A 258 -40.94 -19.40 17.08
C HIS A 258 -41.95 -19.39 15.92
N GLU A 259 -41.57 -18.85 14.76
CA GLU A 259 -42.43 -18.76 13.58
C GLU A 259 -41.69 -19.22 12.31
N LEU A 260 -42.44 -19.61 11.30
CA LEU A 260 -41.89 -20.03 10.01
C LEU A 260 -41.55 -18.84 9.10
N GLY A 261 -40.63 -19.09 8.17
CA GLY A 261 -40.27 -18.18 7.10
C GLY A 261 -38.86 -17.62 7.21
N ASP A 262 -38.59 -16.62 6.39
CA ASP A 262 -37.26 -16.02 6.27
C ASP A 262 -37.05 -14.91 7.29
N TYR A 263 -35.96 -15.01 8.04
CA TYR A 263 -35.53 -14.04 9.03
C TYR A 263 -34.31 -13.28 8.54
N THR A 264 -34.33 -11.96 8.75
CA THR A 264 -33.12 -11.13 8.70
C THR A 264 -32.71 -10.86 10.15
N LEU A 265 -31.63 -11.52 10.56
CA LEU A 265 -31.10 -11.45 11.90
C LEU A 265 -29.83 -10.60 11.92
N THR A 266 -29.67 -9.82 12.98
CA THR A 266 -28.51 -8.97 13.17
C THR A 266 -27.87 -9.28 14.50
N LEU A 267 -26.62 -9.75 14.47
CA LEU A 267 -25.80 -9.93 15.66
C LEU A 267 -25.04 -8.63 15.92
N THR A 268 -25.14 -8.10 17.14
CA THR A 268 -24.52 -6.83 17.56
C THR A 268 -23.71 -7.03 18.82
N LEU A 269 -22.47 -6.52 18.80
CA LEU A 269 -21.61 -6.34 19.96
C LEU A 269 -21.76 -4.88 20.45
N PRO A 270 -21.98 -4.63 21.75
CA PRO A 270 -22.05 -3.26 22.25
C PRO A 270 -20.66 -2.61 22.21
N LEU A 271 -20.65 -1.32 21.88
CA LEU A 271 -19.41 -0.55 21.78
C LEU A 271 -18.66 -0.54 23.12
N TRP A 272 -17.37 -0.87 23.10
CA TRP A 272 -16.52 -0.72 24.26
C TRP A 272 -16.30 0.75 24.59
N LYS A 273 -16.40 1.05 25.88
CA LYS A 273 -16.09 2.34 26.46
C LYS A 273 -15.56 2.16 27.88
N ILE A 274 -14.59 2.97 28.25
CA ILE A 274 -14.06 3.06 29.61
C ILE A 274 -14.15 4.50 30.10
N GLY A 275 -14.43 4.69 31.39
CA GLY A 275 -14.63 6.01 31.98
C GLY A 275 -16.00 6.63 31.71
N LEU A 276 -16.25 7.79 32.32
CA LEU A 276 -17.47 8.58 32.11
C LEU A 276 -17.21 9.70 31.10
N LYS A 277 -18.21 9.97 30.23
CA LYS A 277 -18.13 11.02 29.22
C LYS A 277 -17.82 12.38 29.90
N GLY A 278 -16.72 13.01 29.52
CA GLY A 278 -16.25 14.28 30.11
C GLY A 278 -15.11 14.16 31.13
N GLN A 279 -14.59 12.95 31.39
CA GLN A 279 -13.37 12.73 32.17
C GLN A 279 -12.15 12.52 31.26
N GLU A 280 -10.95 12.81 31.79
CA GLU A 280 -9.68 12.67 31.05
C GLU A 280 -9.38 11.22 30.61
N ASN A 281 -9.93 10.22 31.31
CA ASN A 281 -9.74 8.79 31.01
C ASN A 281 -10.91 8.18 30.20
N PHE A 282 -11.73 9.00 29.55
CA PHE A 282 -12.80 8.50 28.69
C PHE A 282 -12.22 8.01 27.36
N GLU A 283 -12.24 6.69 27.14
CA GLU A 283 -11.92 6.09 25.84
C GLU A 283 -13.12 5.28 25.34
N LYS A 284 -13.30 5.28 24.02
CA LYS A 284 -14.34 4.53 23.31
C LYS A 284 -13.74 3.98 22.02
N GLU A 285 -14.30 2.90 21.53
CA GLU A 285 -14.15 2.49 20.12
C GLU A 285 -14.48 3.65 19.18
N LEU A 286 -13.62 3.86 18.18
CA LEU A 286 -13.79 4.89 17.16
C LEU A 286 -14.52 4.35 15.92
N LEU A 287 -14.43 3.05 15.68
CA LEU A 287 -15.20 2.35 14.65
C LEU A 287 -16.46 1.81 15.32
N GLU A 288 -17.63 2.16 14.78
CA GLU A 288 -18.92 1.75 15.35
C GLU A 288 -19.67 0.76 14.45
N ASP A 289 -19.19 0.59 13.22
CA ASP A 289 -19.82 -0.16 12.13
C ASP A 289 -19.38 -1.62 12.07
N ASN A 290 -18.19 -1.94 12.58
CA ASN A 290 -17.60 -3.30 12.59
C ASN A 290 -18.05 -4.19 13.76
N ASN A 291 -18.96 -3.71 14.61
CA ASN A 291 -19.52 -4.44 15.75
C ASN A 291 -20.86 -5.12 15.41
N ARG A 292 -21.31 -5.08 14.15
CA ARG A 292 -22.62 -5.57 13.74
C ARG A 292 -22.54 -6.37 12.44
N GLN A 293 -23.17 -7.53 12.41
CA GLN A 293 -23.31 -8.33 11.19
C GLN A 293 -24.76 -8.79 11.00
N THR A 294 -25.29 -8.56 9.80
CA THR A 294 -26.63 -8.96 9.39
C THR A 294 -26.57 -10.16 8.45
N PHE A 295 -27.45 -11.12 8.65
CA PHE A 295 -27.52 -12.34 7.85
C PHE A 295 -28.96 -12.83 7.69
N HIS A 296 -29.17 -13.70 6.72
CA HIS A 296 -30.47 -14.29 6.40
C HIS A 296 -30.52 -15.76 6.82
N LEU A 297 -31.64 -16.18 7.39
CA LEU A 297 -31.86 -17.53 7.86
C LEU A 297 -33.31 -17.95 7.57
N SER A 298 -33.50 -19.03 6.83
CA SER A 298 -34.83 -19.58 6.54
C SER A 298 -35.23 -20.60 7.58
N VAL A 299 -36.35 -20.39 8.28
CA VAL A 299 -36.93 -21.37 9.20
C VAL A 299 -38.02 -22.16 8.49
N ARG A 300 -37.88 -23.48 8.48
CA ARG A 300 -38.77 -24.42 7.79
C ARG A 300 -39.23 -25.52 8.74
N ILE A 301 -40.28 -26.23 8.34
CA ILE A 301 -40.64 -27.52 8.95
C ILE A 301 -40.02 -28.61 8.10
N GLU A 302 -39.26 -29.51 8.71
CA GLU A 302 -38.90 -30.76 8.05
C GLU A 302 -40.03 -31.77 8.28
N LYS A 303 -40.67 -32.19 7.19
CA LYS A 303 -41.58 -33.34 7.20
C LYS A 303 -40.82 -34.53 6.65
N LEU A 304 -40.29 -35.37 7.53
CA LEU A 304 -39.66 -36.63 7.13
C LEU A 304 -40.74 -37.54 6.53
N LYS A 305 -40.63 -37.84 5.23
CA LYS A 305 -41.45 -38.85 4.57
C LYS A 305 -40.73 -40.18 4.66
N VAL A 306 -41.05 -40.98 5.67
CA VAL A 306 -40.42 -42.28 5.88
C VAL A 306 -41.22 -43.37 5.14
N LEU A 307 -40.57 -44.05 4.18
CA LEU A 307 -41.12 -45.25 3.57
C LEU A 307 -40.63 -46.47 4.38
N LEU A 308 -41.54 -47.09 5.12
CA LEU A 308 -41.26 -48.31 5.87
C LEU A 308 -41.63 -49.53 5.01
N VAL A 309 -40.62 -50.22 4.49
CA VAL A 309 -40.79 -51.48 3.71
C VAL A 309 -40.32 -52.65 4.56
N GLU A 310 -41.18 -53.65 4.74
CA GLU A 310 -40.84 -54.90 5.42
C GLU A 310 -41.36 -56.08 4.60
N SER A 311 -40.57 -57.16 4.54
CA SER A 311 -40.93 -58.35 3.76
C SER A 311 -42.01 -59.22 4.42
N TYR A 312 -42.19 -59.11 5.74
CA TYR A 312 -43.15 -59.92 6.51
C TYR A 312 -43.77 -59.08 7.64
N PRO A 313 -45.06 -59.26 7.96
CA PRO A 313 -45.70 -58.52 9.04
C PRO A 313 -45.20 -58.99 10.41
N ARG A 314 -44.44 -58.13 11.12
CA ARG A 314 -43.98 -58.37 12.49
C ARG A 314 -44.58 -57.38 13.48
N TRP A 315 -44.57 -57.72 14.77
CA TRP A 315 -45.16 -56.88 15.82
C TRP A 315 -44.39 -55.55 15.99
N GLU A 316 -43.09 -55.57 15.69
CA GLU A 316 -42.16 -54.45 15.67
C GLU A 316 -42.54 -53.38 14.63
N TYR A 317 -43.12 -53.79 13.49
CA TYR A 317 -43.64 -52.87 12.47
C TYR A 317 -44.65 -51.89 13.06
N ARG A 318 -45.55 -52.39 13.92
CA ARG A 318 -46.59 -51.58 14.55
C ARG A 318 -45.99 -50.51 15.46
N PHE A 319 -44.91 -50.85 16.17
CA PHE A 319 -44.21 -49.89 17.02
C PHE A 319 -43.51 -48.81 16.20
N LEU A 320 -42.78 -49.19 15.16
CA LEU A 320 -42.08 -48.24 14.29
C LEU A 320 -43.07 -47.34 13.54
N ARG A 321 -44.16 -47.88 13.01
CA ARG A 321 -45.21 -47.10 12.35
C ARG A 321 -45.84 -46.06 13.29
N ASN A 322 -46.12 -46.43 14.54
CA ASN A 322 -46.73 -45.51 15.51
C ASN A 322 -45.74 -44.47 16.05
N ALA A 323 -44.43 -44.74 16.05
CA ALA A 323 -43.41 -43.79 16.45
C ALA A 323 -43.05 -42.78 15.34
N LEU A 324 -43.31 -43.14 14.08
CA LEU A 324 -42.99 -42.35 12.88
C LEU A 324 -44.22 -41.63 12.27
N MET A 325 -45.42 -41.84 12.81
CA MET A 325 -46.67 -41.14 12.47
C MET A 325 -47.02 -40.13 13.55
#